data_AF-A0A3A5V3Z2-F1
#
_entry.id   AF-A0A3A5V3Z2-F1
#
_cell.length_a   1.000
_cell.length_b   1.000
_cell.length_c   1.000
_cell.angle_alpha   90.00
_cell.angle_beta   90.00
_cell.angle_gamma   90.00
#
_symmetry.space_group_name_H-M   'P 1'
#
loop_
_entity.id
_entity.type
_entity.pdbx_description
1 polymer ?
#
loop_
_entity_poly.entity_id
_entity_poly.type
_entity_poly.pdbx_seq_one_letter_code
_entity_poly.pdbx_strand_id
1 'polypeptide(L)' 'MLSTQEITFIILGLTFLAMIWYITNQGRANLARAKEDTEPAVAGSDVLEGAAKNPEQFDEPDDDALDEMAKLLGEDE' A
#
# COMPACT_ATOMS: atom_id res chain seq x y z
N MET A 1 -48.32 25.26 25.10
CA MET A 1 -46.86 25.50 25.22
C MET A 1 -46.20 24.14 25.33
N LEU A 2 -45.01 23.97 24.73
CA LEU A 2 -44.26 22.72 24.88
C LEU A 2 -43.72 22.62 26.30
N SER A 3 -43.79 21.43 26.89
CA SER A 3 -43.21 21.11 28.19
C SER A 3 -41.69 20.96 28.09
N THR A 4 -41.00 21.12 29.22
CA THR A 4 -39.55 20.89 29.32
C THR A 4 -39.16 19.47 28.89
N GLN A 5 -40.03 18.49 29.14
CA GLN A 5 -39.79 17.09 28.74
C GLN A 5 -39.84 16.94 27.21
N GLU A 6 -40.84 17.52 26.55
CA GLU A 6 -40.96 17.49 25.08
C GLU A 6 -39.78 18.21 24.42
N ILE A 7 -39.38 19.37 24.95
CA ILE A 7 -38.21 20.11 24.45
C ILE A 7 -36.93 19.27 24.60
N THR A 8 -36.76 18.59 25.74
CA THR A 8 -35.61 17.70 25.98
C THR A 8 -35.56 16.59 24.94
N PHE A 9 -36.66 15.90 24.69
CA PHE A 9 -36.70 14.81 23.70
C PHE A 9 -36.46 15.29 22.27
N ILE A 10 -36.96 16.48 21.91
CA ILE A 10 -36.68 17.09 20.60
C ILE A 10 -35.17 17.33 20.44
N ILE A 11 -34.52 17.94 21.44
CA ILE A 11 -33.08 18.21 21.39
C ILE A 11 -32.29 16.90 21.32
N LEU A 12 -32.65 15.90 22.11
CA LEU A 12 -32.01 14.58 22.08
C LEU A 12 -32.17 13.91 20.71
N GLY A 13 -33.37 13.95 20.12
CA GLY A 13 -33.63 13.40 18.79
C GLY A 13 -32.80 14.08 17.71
N LEU A 14 -32.74 15.41 17.71
CA LEU A 14 -31.93 16.18 16.76
C LEU A 14 -30.43 15.90 16.93
N THR A 15 -29.95 15.81 18.16
CA THR A 15 -28.54 15.49 18.47
C THR A 15 -28.20 14.08 17.99
N PHE A 16 -29.10 13.12 18.19
CA PHE A 16 -28.91 11.74 17.73
C PHE A 16 -28.83 11.66 16.20
N LEU A 17 -29.72 12.35 15.48
CA LEU A 17 -29.65 12.42 14.01
C LEU A 17 -28.35 13.08 13.53
N ALA A 18 -27.90 14.14 14.19
CA ALA A 18 -26.64 14.81 13.88
C ALA A 18 -25.43 13.86 14.08
N MET A 19 -25.43 13.07 15.16
CA MET A 19 -24.39 12.07 15.41
C MET A 19 -24.39 10.97 14.35
N ILE A 20 -25.56 10.44 13.96
CA ILE A 20 -25.66 9.43 12.88
C ILE A 20 -25.07 10.00 11.58
N TRP A 21 -25.46 11.21 11.20
CA TRP A 21 -24.94 11.86 10.00
C TRP A 21 -23.41 12.05 10.07
N TYR A 22 -22.89 12.52 11.20
CA TYR A 22 -21.46 12.74 11.38
C TYR A 22 -20.66 11.43 11.29
N ILE A 23 -21.08 10.40 12.01
CA ILE A 23 -20.39 9.10 12.04
C ILE A 23 -20.42 8.44 10.65
N THR A 24 -21.57 8.46 9.98
CA THR A 24 -21.69 7.87 8.64
C THR A 24 -20.83 8.59 7.61
N ASN A 25 -20.75 9.93 7.67
CA ASN A 25 -19.89 10.70 6.78
C ASN A 25 -18.39 10.46 7.06
N GLN A 26 -17.98 10.48 8.32
CA GLN A 26 -16.61 10.20 8.73
C GLN A 26 -16.19 8.75 8.43
N GLY A 27 -17.08 7.79 8.66
CA GLY A 27 -16.84 6.38 8.39
C GLY A 27 -16.54 6.12 6.91
N ARG A 28 -17.22 6.83 6.00
CA ARG A 28 -16.94 6.74 4.56
C ARG A 28 -15.56 7.28 4.19
N ALA A 29 -15.17 8.41 4.76
CA ALA A 29 -13.85 9.00 4.54
C ALA A 29 -12.72 8.12 5.12
N ASN A 30 -12.95 7.50 6.28
CA ASN A 30 -11.99 6.59 6.90
C ASN A 30 -11.88 5.28 6.11
N LEU A 31 -12.99 4.74 5.61
CA LEU A 31 -12.99 3.53 4.78
C LEU A 31 -12.29 3.78 3.44
N ALA A 32 -12.46 4.96 2.84
CA ALA A 32 -11.76 5.32 1.61
C ALA A 32 -10.23 5.35 1.81
N ARG A 33 -9.76 6.02 2.87
CA ARG A 33 -8.33 6.03 3.23
C ARG A 33 -7.80 4.64 3.57
N ALA A 34 -8.54 3.88 4.37
CA ALA A 34 -8.13 2.52 4.71
C ALA A 34 -8.04 1.62 3.47
N LYS A 35 -8.92 1.80 2.46
CA LYS A 35 -8.83 1.07 1.20
C LYS A 35 -7.58 1.44 0.41
N GLU A 36 -7.24 2.72 0.31
CA GLU A 36 -6.02 3.19 -0.35
C GLU A 36 -4.78 2.61 0.36
N ASP A 37 -4.73 2.63 1.69
CA ASP A 37 -3.62 2.07 2.48
C ASP A 37 -3.55 0.54 2.46
N THR A 38 -4.64 -0.15 2.09
CA THR A 38 -4.72 -1.62 2.03
C THR A 38 -4.87 -2.15 0.61
N GLU A 39 -4.68 -1.30 -0.41
CA GLU A 39 -4.60 -1.80 -1.78
C GLU A 39 -3.51 -2.88 -1.84
N PRO A 40 -3.84 -4.08 -2.34
CA PRO A 40 -2.89 -5.18 -2.36
C PRO A 40 -1.70 -4.78 -3.23
N ALA A 41 -0.49 -4.99 -2.71
CA ALA A 41 0.73 -4.74 -3.45
C ALA A 41 0.66 -5.45 -4.82
N VAL A 42 0.62 -4.66 -5.88
CA VAL A 42 0.58 -5.18 -7.25
C VAL A 42 2.02 -5.51 -7.62
N ALA A 43 2.29 -6.77 -7.97
CA ALA A 43 3.64 -7.16 -8.38
C ALA A 43 4.11 -6.28 -9.55
N GLY A 44 5.18 -5.52 -9.34
CA GLY A 44 5.75 -4.59 -10.32
C GLY A 44 5.24 -3.14 -10.26
N SER A 45 4.32 -2.78 -9.36
CA SER A 45 3.97 -1.37 -9.12
C SER A 45 4.99 -0.63 -8.26
N ASP A 46 5.71 -1.38 -7.43
CA ASP A 46 6.79 -0.83 -6.62
C ASP A 46 8.07 -0.77 -7.45
N VAL A 47 8.80 0.34 -7.34
CA VAL A 47 10.18 0.39 -7.80
C VAL A 47 10.96 -0.57 -6.92
N LEU A 48 11.27 -1.76 -7.45
CA LEU A 48 12.12 -2.73 -6.78
C LEU A 48 13.53 -2.14 -6.66
N GLU A 49 13.82 -1.54 -5.52
CA GLU A 49 15.19 -1.19 -5.14
C GLU A 49 15.96 -2.49 -4.94
N GLY A 50 16.94 -2.74 -5.80
CA GLY A 50 17.62 -4.05 -5.88
C GLY A 50 18.05 -4.46 -7.28
N ALA A 51 17.65 -3.71 -8.32
CA ALA A 51 18.32 -3.80 -9.61
C ALA A 51 19.84 -3.61 -9.41
N ALA A 52 20.63 -4.41 -10.12
CA ALA A 52 22.07 -4.28 -10.04
C ALA A 52 22.49 -2.85 -10.36
N LYS A 53 23.32 -2.26 -9.50
CA LYS A 53 23.84 -0.88 -9.69
C LYS A 53 24.48 -0.71 -11.08
N ASN A 54 25.01 -1.79 -11.62
CA ASN A 54 25.49 -1.88 -12.99
C ASN A 54 24.84 -3.12 -13.65
N PRO A 55 23.71 -2.98 -14.36
CA PRO A 55 23.08 -4.11 -15.04
C PRO A 55 23.92 -4.63 -16.21
N GLU A 56 24.72 -3.75 -16.82
CA GLU A 56 25.56 -4.05 -17.99
C GLU A 56 26.71 -5.03 -17.66
N GLN A 57 27.05 -5.20 -16.37
CA GLN A 57 28.05 -6.19 -15.93
C GLN A 57 27.63 -7.65 -16.20
N PHE A 58 26.36 -7.88 -16.51
CA PHE A 58 25.83 -9.19 -16.85
C PHE A 58 25.75 -9.42 -18.37
N ASP A 59 26.05 -8.40 -19.19
CA ASP A 59 26.02 -8.52 -20.65
C ASP A 59 27.23 -9.29 -21.19
N GLU A 60 28.38 -9.18 -20.51
CA GLU A 60 29.60 -9.93 -20.84
C GLU A 60 30.27 -10.44 -19.56
N PRO A 61 30.67 -11.73 -19.50
CA PRO A 61 31.42 -12.27 -18.36
C PRO A 61 32.79 -11.59 -18.25
N ASP A 62 33.27 -11.41 -17.03
CA ASP A 62 34.63 -10.92 -16.77
C ASP A 62 35.68 -12.03 -16.96
N ASP A 63 36.95 -11.65 -16.98
CA ASP A 63 38.07 -12.58 -17.21
C ASP A 63 38.08 -13.74 -16.19
N ASP A 64 37.74 -13.46 -14.92
CA ASP A 64 37.66 -14.48 -13.88
C ASP A 64 36.50 -15.46 -14.13
N ALA A 65 35.33 -14.99 -14.58
CA ALA A 65 34.22 -15.85 -14.98
C ALA A 65 34.53 -16.64 -16.26
N LEU A 66 35.27 -16.05 -17.20
CA LEU A 66 35.73 -16.71 -18.42
C LEU A 66 36.69 -17.87 -18.11
N ASP A 67 37.64 -17.67 -17.19
CA ASP A 67 38.55 -18.73 -16.73
C ASP A 67 37.80 -19.86 -16.00
N GLU A 68 36.79 -19.53 -15.17
CA GLU A 68 35.93 -20.56 -14.57
C GLU A 68 35.14 -21.34 -15.62
N MET A 69 34.67 -20.67 -16.67
CA MET A 69 33.98 -21.32 -17.79
C MET A 69 34.93 -22.24 -18.57
N ALA A 70 36.15 -21.80 -18.89
CA ALA A 70 37.17 -22.61 -19.58
C ALA A 70 37.50 -23.89 -18.80
N LYS A 71 37.63 -23.77 -17.47
CA LYS A 71 37.82 -24.91 -16.58
C LYS A 71 36.64 -25.87 -16.54
N LEU A 72 35.41 -25.35 -16.58
CA LEU A 72 34.19 -26.17 -16.67
C LEU A 72 34.05 -26.87 -18.03
N LEU A 73 34.56 -26.26 -19.09
CA LEU A 73 34.59 -26.79 -20.46
C LEU A 73 35.74 -27.78 -20.68
N GLY A 74 36.72 -27.84 -19.77
CA GLY A 74 37.89 -28.71 -19.89
C GLY A 74 38.88 -28.25 -20.96
N GLU A 75 38.88 -26.95 -21.27
CA GLU A 75 39.75 -26.35 -22.29
C GLU A 75 41.18 -26.07 -21.78
N ASP A 76 41.44 -26.33 -20.49
CA ASP A 76 42.73 -26.17 -19.81
C ASP A 76 43.62 -27.44 -19.80
N GLU A 77 43.22 -28.52 -20.48
CA GLU A 77 44.01 -29.76 -20.71
C GLU A 77 44.51 -29.88 -22.15
#